data_AF-M2RR36-F1
#
_entry.id   AF-M2RR36-F1
#
_cell.length_a   1.000
_cell.length_b   1.000
_cell.length_c   1.000
_cell.angle_alpha   90.00
_cell.angle_beta   90.00
_cell.angle_gamma   90.00
#
_symmetry.space_group_name_H-M   'P 1'
#
loop_
_entity.id
_entity.type
_entity.pdbx_description
1 polymer ?
#
loop_
_entity_poly.entity_id
_entity_poly.type
_entity_poly.pdbx_seq_one_letter_code
_entity_poly.pdbx_strand_id
1 'polypeptide(L)'
;MKPPDRGDMQANVAGDVDLRSLHDQLLALASLIMRAQPSAKSDDVHMTGALASLEQRVAALEAEVTELRKEMAGEARTNTSRQNGGAWDTISQQTSPQYQSDDTTLTEDEEEVAFRELKSFSEMAAKAVHQHDPPAHAEGTEPATVNGSEDERTPRFATRTMSLDSDSTLCDSITATLETKQTRDELKKSTGKYTEAASMNHDIQPATNNMDWSIEFHRVPATAPVSSGRWLLDHLVEFLGLDEDTISSIERLEALRGPGMRLHVELNILFIRDPIILESSDMAYLIDWAPKRGNVKAIQYLTNGTFQPVARHVFMFRSHMDGWYYVGLYIISPVNVDDWNWRKLGGKDMFALADELRKRWGNDMRRADIMSMLEKGEVEQCCFELNSDGLEAKTRAFMIDNNFGDPDTVDDAD
;
A
#
# COMPACT_ATOMS: atom_id res chain seq x y z
N MET A 1 -59.11 -19.98 8.59
CA MET A 1 -57.89 -19.62 9.35
C MET A 1 -57.49 -18.22 8.94
N LYS A 2 -57.44 -17.29 9.90
CA LYS A 2 -57.15 -15.87 9.68
C LYS A 2 -55.63 -15.69 9.86
N PRO A 3 -54.91 -15.02 8.94
CA PRO A 3 -53.47 -14.80 9.11
C PRO A 3 -53.23 -13.85 10.30
N PRO A 4 -52.12 -14.01 11.04
CA PRO A 4 -51.82 -13.16 12.17
C PRO A 4 -51.40 -11.77 11.67
N ASP A 5 -51.90 -10.78 12.41
CA ASP A 5 -51.65 -9.35 12.26
C ASP A 5 -50.16 -9.07 12.51
N ARG A 6 -49.47 -8.51 11.53
CA ARG A 6 -48.08 -8.06 11.67
C ARG A 6 -48.09 -6.72 12.39
N GLY A 7 -47.94 -6.77 13.71
CA GLY A 7 -47.67 -5.59 14.52
C GLY A 7 -46.34 -4.96 14.12
N ASP A 8 -46.39 -3.65 13.89
CA ASP A 8 -45.26 -2.79 13.57
C ASP A 8 -44.13 -2.93 14.60
N MET A 9 -43.04 -3.59 14.21
CA MET A 9 -41.74 -3.45 14.88
C MET A 9 -41.08 -2.17 14.38
N GLN A 10 -41.36 -1.05 15.06
CA GLN A 10 -40.50 0.13 14.98
C GLN A 10 -39.17 -0.23 15.65
N ALA A 11 -38.14 -0.47 14.84
CA ALA A 11 -36.77 -0.58 15.31
C ALA A 11 -36.32 0.78 15.85
N ASN A 12 -35.82 0.81 17.08
CA ASN A 12 -35.24 1.98 17.73
C ASN A 12 -34.00 2.46 16.94
N VAL A 13 -34.19 3.45 16.08
CA VAL A 13 -33.10 4.20 15.40
C VAL A 13 -32.62 5.33 16.32
N ALA A 14 -32.17 5.00 17.53
CA ALA A 14 -31.71 5.98 18.51
C ALA A 14 -30.19 5.96 18.74
N GLY A 15 -29.46 4.94 18.26
CA GLY A 15 -28.01 4.79 18.52
C GLY A 15 -27.07 5.27 17.41
N ASP A 16 -27.54 5.45 16.18
CA ASP A 16 -26.65 5.77 15.03
C ASP A 16 -26.38 7.29 14.86
N VAL A 17 -27.04 8.12 15.68
CA VAL A 17 -26.98 9.58 15.58
C VAL A 17 -25.74 10.16 16.28
N ASP A 18 -25.08 9.40 17.17
CA ASP A 18 -24.00 9.93 18.01
C ASP A 18 -22.59 9.76 17.41
N LEU A 19 -22.32 8.62 16.77
CA LEU A 19 -20.99 8.34 16.18
C LEU A 19 -20.64 9.24 14.99
N ARG A 20 -21.64 9.66 14.21
CA ARG A 20 -21.44 10.62 13.11
C ARG A 20 -21.08 12.01 13.63
N SER A 21 -21.71 12.44 14.71
CA SER A 21 -21.39 13.72 15.34
C SER A 21 -19.95 13.74 15.86
N LEU A 22 -19.54 12.66 16.53
CA LEU A 22 -18.16 12.52 17.02
C LEU A 22 -17.14 12.53 15.87
N HIS A 23 -17.45 11.86 14.76
CA HIS A 23 -16.61 11.85 13.56
C HIS A 23 -16.45 13.25 12.95
N ASP A 24 -17.55 13.99 12.81
CA ASP A 24 -17.54 15.37 12.29
C ASP A 24 -16.75 16.32 13.21
N GLN A 25 -16.85 16.11 14.53
CA GLN A 25 -16.08 16.87 15.52
C GLN A 25 -14.57 16.59 15.41
N LEU A 26 -14.16 15.34 15.19
CA LEU A 26 -12.76 14.96 14.97
C LEU A 26 -12.20 15.56 13.68
N LEU A 27 -12.97 15.56 12.58
CA LEU A 27 -12.57 16.19 11.32
C LEU A 27 -12.41 17.71 11.44
N ALA A 28 -13.30 18.37 12.19
CA ALA A 28 -13.20 19.80 12.47
C ALA A 28 -11.93 20.11 13.28
N LEU A 29 -11.56 19.25 14.23
CA LEU A 29 -10.37 19.38 15.06
C LEU A 29 -9.08 19.18 14.24
N ALA A 30 -9.03 18.15 13.40
CA ALA A 30 -7.91 17.91 12.49
C ALA A 30 -7.68 19.09 11.53
N SER A 31 -8.77 19.67 10.99
CA SER A 31 -8.72 20.86 10.15
C SER A 31 -8.18 22.09 10.90
N LEU A 32 -8.48 22.21 12.19
CA LEU A 32 -8.01 23.32 13.02
C LEU A 32 -6.52 23.18 13.36
N ILE A 33 -6.06 21.95 13.62
CA ILE A 33 -4.62 21.63 13.80
C ILE A 33 -3.82 21.94 12.54
N MET A 34 -4.33 21.52 11.37
CA MET A 34 -3.71 21.80 10.07
C MET A 34 -3.57 23.30 9.79
N ARG A 35 -4.58 24.11 10.19
CA ARG A 35 -4.54 25.58 10.05
C ARG A 35 -3.66 26.27 11.09
N ALA A 36 -3.47 25.65 12.25
CA ALA A 36 -2.62 26.17 13.32
C ALA A 36 -1.14 25.85 13.13
N GLN A 37 -0.74 25.13 12.07
CA GLN A 37 0.68 24.90 11.81
C GLN A 37 1.42 26.24 11.60
N PRO A 38 2.50 26.48 12.36
CA PRO A 38 3.19 27.76 12.34
C PRO A 38 3.87 27.99 10.99
N SER A 39 3.34 28.92 10.20
CA SER A 39 4.16 29.70 9.28
C SER A 39 5.22 30.41 10.13
N ALA A 40 6.50 30.17 9.82
CA ALA A 40 7.67 30.43 10.67
C ALA A 40 7.96 31.90 11.07
N LYS A 41 6.95 32.80 11.08
CA LYS A 41 7.11 34.24 11.33
C LYS A 41 5.98 34.89 12.14
N SER A 42 5.09 34.14 12.78
CA SER A 42 3.95 34.70 13.52
C SER A 42 4.19 34.71 15.04
N ASP A 43 3.83 35.83 15.69
CA ASP A 43 4.04 36.13 17.11
C ASP A 43 3.54 35.03 18.07
N ASP A 44 4.42 34.66 18.99
CA ASP A 44 4.41 33.47 19.87
C ASP A 44 3.27 33.46 20.92
N VAL A 45 2.70 34.62 21.24
CA VAL A 45 1.75 34.79 22.36
C VAL A 45 0.32 34.37 22.00
N HIS A 46 -0.07 34.41 20.73
CA HIS A 46 -1.42 34.00 20.32
C HIS A 46 -1.54 32.49 20.07
N MET A 47 -0.43 31.81 19.75
CA MET A 47 -0.39 30.37 19.50
C MET A 47 -0.55 29.55 20.79
N THR A 48 0.03 30.01 21.89
CA THR A 48 -0.05 29.34 23.20
C THR A 48 -1.49 29.24 23.71
N GLY A 49 -2.31 30.28 23.50
CA GLY A 49 -3.74 30.23 23.85
C GLY A 49 -4.57 29.28 22.99
N ALA A 50 -4.26 29.19 21.69
CA ALA A 50 -4.94 28.27 20.77
C ALA A 50 -4.60 26.81 21.07
N LEU A 51 -3.33 26.52 21.38
CA LEU A 51 -2.88 25.20 21.81
C LEU A 51 -3.57 24.75 23.12
N ALA A 52 -3.61 25.60 24.14
CA ALA A 52 -4.29 25.27 25.40
C ALA A 52 -5.80 24.99 25.20
N SER A 53 -6.46 25.76 24.33
CA SER A 53 -7.87 25.56 23.97
C SER A 53 -8.08 24.23 23.22
N LEU A 54 -7.14 23.85 22.37
CA LEU A 54 -7.15 22.60 21.64
C LEU A 54 -6.99 21.40 22.57
N GLU A 55 -6.00 21.45 23.47
CA GLU A 55 -5.76 20.41 24.48
C GLU A 55 -6.99 20.18 25.37
N GLN A 56 -7.62 21.26 25.82
CA GLN A 56 -8.86 21.17 26.61
C GLN A 56 -9.99 20.48 25.84
N ARG A 57 -10.09 20.73 24.52
CA ARG A 57 -11.13 20.14 23.68
C ARG A 57 -10.88 18.67 23.35
N VAL A 58 -9.61 18.28 23.18
CA VAL A 58 -9.21 16.87 23.07
C VAL A 58 -9.56 16.11 24.34
N ALA A 59 -9.22 16.66 25.51
CA ALA A 59 -9.55 16.03 26.80
C ALA A 59 -11.07 15.86 27.01
N ALA A 60 -11.88 16.83 26.55
CA ALA A 60 -13.33 16.73 26.61
C ALA A 60 -13.89 15.60 25.72
N LEU A 61 -13.39 15.47 24.49
CA LEU A 61 -13.77 14.39 23.57
C LEU A 61 -13.35 13.01 24.08
N GLU A 62 -12.16 12.90 24.69
CA GLU A 62 -11.72 11.65 25.31
C GLU A 62 -12.65 11.20 26.45
N ALA A 63 -13.17 12.16 27.24
CA ALA A 63 -14.14 11.87 28.28
C ALA A 63 -15.49 11.39 27.70
N GLU A 64 -15.97 12.03 26.62
CA GLU A 64 -17.20 11.65 25.92
C GLU A 64 -17.11 10.25 25.31
N VAL A 65 -16.00 9.93 24.63
CA VAL A 65 -15.72 8.58 24.11
C VAL A 65 -15.67 7.55 25.22
N THR A 66 -15.09 7.90 26.36
CA THR A 66 -15.01 6.99 27.52
C THR A 66 -16.41 6.71 28.09
N GLU A 67 -17.31 7.69 28.12
CA GLU A 67 -18.68 7.51 28.61
C GLU A 67 -19.51 6.67 27.63
N LEU A 68 -19.44 6.96 26.33
CA LEU A 68 -20.09 6.16 25.28
C LEU A 68 -19.66 4.69 25.34
N ARG A 69 -18.37 4.41 25.58
CA ARG A 69 -17.88 3.04 25.78
C ARG A 69 -18.50 2.35 26.99
N LYS A 70 -18.74 3.07 28.10
CA LYS A 70 -19.42 2.50 29.27
C LYS A 70 -20.89 2.22 28.98
N GLU A 71 -21.56 3.08 28.23
CA GLU A 71 -22.96 2.88 27.82
C GLU A 71 -23.10 1.63 26.94
N MET A 72 -22.26 1.48 25.92
CA MET A 72 -22.24 0.29 25.06
C MET A 72 -21.96 -1.00 25.86
N ALA A 73 -21.01 -0.96 26.79
CA ALA A 73 -20.71 -2.10 27.66
C ALA A 73 -21.87 -2.43 28.62
N GLY A 74 -22.65 -1.42 29.04
CA GLY A 74 -23.87 -1.58 29.82
C GLY A 74 -24.99 -2.24 29.03
N GLU A 75 -25.23 -1.79 27.80
CA GLU A 75 -26.26 -2.35 26.91
C GLU A 75 -25.97 -3.79 26.52
N ALA A 76 -24.71 -4.13 26.22
CA ALA A 76 -24.27 -5.49 25.92
C ALA A 76 -24.63 -6.47 27.05
N ARG A 77 -24.39 -6.09 28.32
CA ARG A 77 -24.75 -6.91 29.49
C ARG A 77 -26.25 -7.14 29.62
N THR A 78 -27.07 -6.13 29.32
CA THR A 78 -28.54 -6.26 29.40
C THR A 78 -29.11 -7.14 28.29
N ASN A 79 -28.53 -7.12 27.10
CA ASN A 79 -28.94 -7.97 25.98
C ASN A 79 -28.55 -9.43 26.20
N THR A 80 -27.34 -9.72 26.71
CA THR A 80 -26.93 -11.10 27.06
C THR A 80 -27.82 -11.70 28.15
N SER A 81 -28.24 -10.90 29.14
CA SER A 81 -29.15 -11.37 30.19
C SER A 81 -30.57 -11.65 29.68
N ARG A 82 -31.00 -11.00 28.59
CA ARG A 82 -32.31 -11.24 27.95
C ARG A 82 -32.31 -12.47 27.06
N GLN A 83 -31.21 -12.76 26.36
CA GLN A 83 -31.09 -13.95 25.51
C GLN A 83 -30.96 -15.25 26.33
N ASN A 84 -30.31 -15.22 27.49
CA ASN A 84 -30.12 -16.43 28.31
C ASN A 84 -31.33 -16.83 29.18
N GLY A 85 -32.40 -16.02 29.21
CA GLY A 85 -33.61 -16.30 29.99
C GLY A 85 -34.70 -17.13 29.29
N GLY A 86 -34.52 -17.51 28.02
CA GLY A 86 -35.59 -18.07 27.19
C GLY A 86 -35.37 -19.45 26.58
N ALA A 87 -34.21 -20.09 26.79
CA ALA A 87 -33.82 -21.28 26.04
C ALA A 87 -33.45 -22.47 26.95
N TRP A 88 -34.44 -23.07 27.61
CA TRP A 88 -34.27 -24.41 28.22
C TRP A 88 -35.38 -25.42 27.91
N ASP A 89 -36.41 -25.07 27.13
CA ASP A 89 -37.41 -26.04 26.69
C ASP A 89 -37.45 -26.16 25.17
N THR A 90 -37.20 -27.39 24.70
CA THR A 90 -37.44 -27.93 23.35
C THR A 90 -36.20 -28.09 22.45
N ILE A 91 -35.46 -29.20 22.61
CA ILE A 91 -34.77 -29.84 21.48
C ILE A 91 -34.95 -31.36 21.56
N SER A 92 -35.64 -31.92 20.57
CA SER A 92 -35.51 -33.31 20.15
C SER A 92 -35.60 -33.41 18.64
N GLN A 93 -34.61 -34.12 18.07
CA GLN A 93 -34.55 -34.78 16.75
C GLN A 93 -34.09 -34.00 15.50
N GLN A 94 -32.90 -34.46 15.03
CA GLN A 94 -32.46 -34.78 13.66
C GLN A 94 -32.43 -33.67 12.59
N THR A 95 -31.22 -33.39 12.04
CA THR A 95 -30.78 -33.81 10.68
C THR A 95 -29.38 -33.25 10.30
N SER A 96 -28.55 -34.13 9.70
CA SER A 96 -27.49 -33.97 8.67
C SER A 96 -26.38 -32.90 8.73
N PRO A 97 -25.17 -33.19 8.18
CA PRO A 97 -23.98 -32.34 8.30
C PRO A 97 -23.98 -31.24 7.24
N GLN A 98 -24.07 -30.01 7.70
CA GLN A 98 -23.87 -28.80 6.91
C GLN A 98 -22.41 -28.36 7.09
N TYR A 99 -21.73 -28.09 5.98
CA TYR A 99 -20.36 -27.57 5.93
C TYR A 99 -20.30 -26.26 6.75
N GLN A 100 -19.65 -26.31 7.91
CA GLN A 100 -19.31 -25.12 8.69
C GLN A 100 -18.13 -24.45 8.00
N SER A 101 -18.39 -23.28 7.40
CA SER A 101 -17.34 -22.30 7.17
C SER A 101 -16.87 -21.83 8.55
N ASP A 102 -15.62 -22.09 8.88
CA ASP A 102 -14.94 -21.46 10.01
C ASP A 102 -14.81 -19.97 9.70
N ASP A 103 -15.86 -19.24 10.03
CA ASP A 103 -15.85 -17.79 10.17
C ASP A 103 -15.12 -17.49 11.48
N THR A 104 -13.80 -17.41 11.41
CA THR A 104 -12.97 -16.83 12.48
C THR A 104 -13.27 -15.34 12.56
N THR A 105 -14.45 -15.03 13.11
CA THR A 105 -14.73 -13.75 13.73
C THR A 105 -13.82 -13.68 14.96
N LEU A 106 -12.75 -12.89 14.86
CA LEU A 106 -11.96 -12.52 16.04
C LEU A 106 -12.93 -11.97 17.07
N THR A 107 -12.82 -12.49 18.29
CA THR A 107 -13.68 -12.06 19.39
C THR A 107 -13.42 -10.57 19.68
N GLU A 108 -14.43 -9.84 20.18
CA GLU A 108 -14.28 -8.41 20.55
C GLU A 108 -13.06 -8.19 21.47
N ASP A 109 -12.71 -9.20 22.27
CA ASP A 109 -11.53 -9.22 23.13
C ASP A 109 -10.19 -9.18 22.36
N GLU A 110 -10.09 -9.85 21.21
CA GLU A 110 -8.89 -9.82 20.35
C GLU A 110 -8.77 -8.50 19.59
N GLU A 111 -9.89 -7.85 19.29
CA GLU A 111 -9.92 -6.51 18.71
C GLU A 111 -9.49 -5.45 19.73
N GLU A 112 -9.90 -5.56 21.00
CA GLU A 112 -9.45 -4.66 22.06
C GLU A 112 -7.95 -4.81 22.34
N VAL A 113 -7.41 -6.03 22.27
CA VAL A 113 -5.95 -6.29 22.43
C VAL A 113 -5.15 -5.63 21.31
N ALA A 114 -5.57 -5.80 20.05
CA ALA A 114 -4.89 -5.19 18.91
C ALA A 114 -4.92 -3.65 18.96
N PHE A 115 -6.05 -3.05 19.36
CA PHE A 115 -6.16 -1.60 19.55
C PHE A 115 -5.31 -1.10 20.73
N ARG A 116 -5.19 -1.88 21.81
CA ARG A 116 -4.36 -1.52 22.97
C ARG A 116 -2.87 -1.56 22.64
N GLU A 117 -2.42 -2.55 21.86
CA GLU A 117 -1.03 -2.61 21.38
C GLU A 117 -0.69 -1.47 20.42
N LEU A 118 -1.61 -1.13 19.52
CA LEU A 118 -1.47 0.02 18.60
C LEU A 118 -1.40 1.37 19.34
N LYS A 119 -2.22 1.56 20.38
CA LYS A 119 -2.17 2.76 21.22
C LYS A 119 -0.88 2.85 22.03
N SER A 120 -0.40 1.72 22.55
CA SER A 120 0.89 1.63 23.25
C SER A 120 2.05 2.05 22.33
N PHE A 121 2.02 1.61 21.06
CA PHE A 121 3.07 1.95 20.09
C PHE A 121 3.08 3.44 19.73
N SER A 122 1.91 4.06 19.53
CA SER A 122 1.83 5.50 19.23
C SER A 122 2.25 6.36 20.42
N GLU A 123 1.93 5.96 21.65
CA GLU A 123 2.36 6.64 22.87
C GLU A 123 3.88 6.54 23.09
N MET A 124 4.50 5.39 22.74
CA MET A 124 5.95 5.23 22.78
C MET A 124 6.66 6.11 21.74
N ALA A 125 6.13 6.19 20.52
CA ALA A 125 6.66 7.05 19.47
C ALA A 125 6.57 8.54 19.87
N ALA A 126 5.45 8.97 20.45
CA ALA A 126 5.27 10.35 20.93
C ALA A 126 6.25 10.69 22.06
N LYS A 127 6.53 9.76 22.98
CA LYS A 127 7.53 9.94 24.05
C LYS A 127 8.95 10.04 23.53
N ALA A 128 9.32 9.27 22.50
CA ALA A 128 10.67 9.32 21.91
C ALA A 128 10.97 10.68 21.28
N VAL A 129 9.96 11.34 20.71
CA VAL A 129 10.08 12.69 20.11
C VAL A 129 10.31 13.78 21.16
N HIS A 130 9.94 13.56 22.42
CA HIS A 130 10.13 14.52 23.53
C HIS A 130 11.41 14.30 24.35
N GLN A 131 12.22 13.28 24.05
CA GLN A 131 13.48 13.01 24.78
C GLN A 131 14.75 13.57 24.11
N HIS A 132 14.63 14.24 22.97
CA HIS A 132 15.75 14.95 22.36
C HIS A 132 15.81 16.39 22.86
N ASP A 133 16.34 16.58 24.08
CA ASP A 133 16.88 17.87 24.48
C ASP A 133 18.13 18.19 23.64
N PRO A 134 18.27 19.41 23.08
CA PRO A 134 19.47 19.80 22.37
C PRO A 134 20.66 19.90 23.34
N PRO A 135 21.86 19.44 22.96
CA PRO A 135 23.02 19.52 23.83
C PRO A 135 23.35 20.99 24.11
N ALA A 136 23.44 21.31 25.40
CA ALA A 136 23.84 22.63 25.88
C ALA A 136 25.21 23.02 25.29
N HIS A 137 25.25 24.21 24.70
CA HIS A 137 26.48 24.87 24.27
C HIS A 137 27.46 25.01 25.45
N ALA A 138 28.60 24.34 25.36
CA ALA A 138 29.74 24.61 26.22
C ALA A 138 30.57 25.73 25.59
N GLU A 139 30.56 26.90 26.22
CA GLU A 139 31.45 28.02 25.95
C GLU A 139 32.87 27.72 26.47
N GLY A 140 33.86 28.02 25.63
CA GLY A 140 35.11 28.67 26.01
C GLY A 140 36.24 27.80 26.56
N THR A 141 37.31 27.61 25.78
CA THR A 141 38.70 27.87 26.21
C THR A 141 39.60 28.11 24.99
N GLU A 142 40.38 29.18 25.07
CA GLU A 142 41.36 29.70 24.10
C GLU A 142 42.65 28.83 23.93
N PRO A 143 43.52 29.13 22.93
CA PRO A 143 44.46 28.18 22.37
C PRO A 143 45.84 28.18 23.03
N ALA A 144 46.43 27.00 23.19
CA ALA A 144 47.84 26.82 23.47
C ALA A 144 48.57 26.23 22.25
N THR A 145 49.56 26.99 21.81
CA THR A 145 50.57 26.67 20.79
C THR A 145 51.49 25.57 21.31
N VAL A 146 51.60 24.43 20.62
CA VAL A 146 52.76 23.53 20.75
C VAL A 146 53.11 22.92 19.39
N ASN A 147 54.40 23.05 19.07
CA ASN A 147 55.10 22.53 17.92
C ASN A 147 55.12 21.00 17.83
N GLY A 148 55.13 20.50 16.59
CA GLY A 148 56.03 19.43 16.15
C GLY A 148 55.64 18.00 16.50
N SER A 149 55.30 17.21 15.48
CA SER A 149 56.15 16.11 15.02
C SER A 149 55.45 15.33 13.92
N GLU A 150 56.17 15.14 12.83
CA GLU A 150 55.91 14.16 11.78
C GLU A 150 55.74 12.77 12.40
N ASP A 151 54.72 12.02 11.97
CA ASP A 151 54.89 10.60 11.70
C ASP A 151 53.74 10.07 10.83
N GLU A 152 54.14 9.65 9.63
CA GLU A 152 53.37 8.82 8.72
C GLU A 152 53.01 7.49 9.39
N ARG A 153 51.75 7.04 9.26
CA ARG A 153 51.39 5.62 9.06
C ARG A 153 49.90 5.47 8.81
N THR A 154 49.55 5.44 7.53
CA THR A 154 48.27 4.93 7.03
C THR A 154 48.32 3.39 7.00
N PRO A 155 47.44 2.65 7.67
CA PRO A 155 47.33 1.21 7.45
C PRO A 155 46.55 0.95 6.15
N ARG A 156 47.26 0.37 5.17
CA ARG A 156 46.67 -0.21 3.95
C ARG A 156 45.84 -1.43 4.34
N PHE A 157 44.53 -1.39 4.07
CA PHE A 157 43.71 -2.60 4.04
C PHE A 157 44.08 -3.43 2.81
N ALA A 158 44.43 -4.69 3.06
CA ALA A 158 44.80 -5.66 2.04
C ALA A 158 43.55 -6.20 1.33
N THR A 159 43.42 -5.90 0.05
CA THR A 159 42.49 -6.56 -0.87
C THR A 159 42.96 -8.00 -1.07
N ARG A 160 42.19 -8.97 -0.56
CA ARG A 160 42.46 -10.39 -0.74
C ARG A 160 41.74 -10.85 -2.01
N THR A 161 42.47 -10.88 -3.12
CA THR A 161 42.10 -11.59 -4.33
C THR A 161 42.27 -13.09 -4.10
N MET A 162 41.19 -13.87 -4.16
CA MET A 162 41.28 -15.32 -4.30
C MET A 162 40.92 -15.69 -5.73
N SER A 163 41.95 -16.18 -6.41
CA SER A 163 41.90 -16.78 -7.73
C SER A 163 41.17 -18.11 -7.68
N LEU A 164 40.38 -18.34 -8.72
CA LEU A 164 39.78 -19.62 -9.10
C LEU A 164 40.86 -20.70 -9.28
N ASP A 165 40.56 -21.90 -8.81
CA ASP A 165 40.97 -23.14 -9.45
C ASP A 165 39.82 -24.15 -9.37
N SER A 166 39.65 -24.83 -10.49
CA SER A 166 38.60 -25.75 -10.89
C SER A 166 38.58 -27.05 -10.07
N ASP A 167 37.39 -27.65 -9.88
CA ASP A 167 37.16 -29.02 -10.36
C ASP A 167 35.68 -29.47 -10.23
N SER A 168 35.11 -29.70 -11.41
CA SER A 168 34.25 -30.84 -11.80
C SER A 168 33.86 -31.85 -10.71
N THR A 169 32.56 -32.09 -10.52
CA THR A 169 31.94 -33.40 -10.84
C THR A 169 30.40 -33.37 -10.73
N LEU A 170 29.74 -33.85 -11.80
CA LEU A 170 28.52 -34.67 -11.82
C LEU A 170 27.26 -34.20 -11.05
N CYS A 171 26.24 -33.79 -11.81
CA CYS A 171 24.93 -34.43 -11.69
C CYS A 171 24.14 -34.30 -13.01
N ASP A 172 24.14 -35.41 -13.76
CA ASP A 172 23.28 -35.64 -14.91
C ASP A 172 21.80 -35.81 -14.49
N SER A 173 20.92 -35.54 -15.46
CA SER A 173 19.56 -36.09 -15.64
C SER A 173 18.40 -35.19 -15.23
N ILE A 174 17.77 -34.54 -16.21
CA ILE A 174 16.52 -34.99 -16.87
C ILE A 174 16.11 -33.92 -17.90
N THR A 175 16.21 -34.28 -19.18
CA THR A 175 15.57 -33.56 -20.29
C THR A 175 14.64 -34.54 -20.98
N ALA A 176 13.34 -34.28 -20.95
CA ALA A 176 12.38 -34.88 -21.87
C ALA A 176 11.29 -33.84 -22.18
N THR A 177 11.40 -33.15 -23.31
CA THR A 177 10.68 -33.44 -24.57
C THR A 177 9.23 -32.96 -24.55
N LEU A 178 8.94 -31.89 -25.30
CA LEU A 178 7.68 -31.73 -26.03
C LEU A 178 7.91 -30.77 -27.21
N GLU A 179 8.37 -31.35 -28.32
CA GLU A 179 8.11 -30.82 -29.65
C GLU A 179 6.64 -31.06 -30.01
N THR A 180 5.96 -30.06 -30.55
CA THR A 180 4.92 -30.31 -31.55
C THR A 180 4.90 -29.16 -32.55
N LYS A 181 5.33 -29.49 -33.77
CA LYS A 181 5.27 -28.66 -34.97
C LYS A 181 3.87 -28.73 -35.60
N GLN A 182 3.65 -27.78 -36.52
CA GLN A 182 2.74 -27.82 -37.67
C GLN A 182 1.27 -27.46 -37.34
N THR A 183 0.70 -26.38 -37.89
CA THR A 183 0.55 -26.15 -39.33
C THR A 183 0.63 -24.66 -39.73
N ARG A 184 1.22 -24.47 -40.92
CA ARG A 184 1.31 -23.28 -41.74
C ARG A 184 0.43 -23.55 -42.97
N ASP A 185 -0.52 -22.67 -43.28
CA ASP A 185 -0.76 -22.16 -44.65
C ASP A 185 -2.02 -21.26 -44.73
N GLU A 186 -1.98 -20.35 -45.71
CA GLU A 186 -3.03 -19.43 -46.18
C GLU A 186 -3.24 -18.16 -45.32
N LEU A 187 -2.89 -16.95 -45.75
CA LEU A 187 -3.37 -16.28 -46.95
C LEU A 187 -2.40 -15.15 -47.39
N LYS A 188 -1.95 -15.21 -48.64
CA LYS A 188 -1.27 -14.11 -49.35
C LYS A 188 -2.29 -13.15 -49.96
N LYS A 189 -1.85 -11.90 -50.16
CA LYS A 189 -2.36 -10.82 -51.04
C LYS A 189 -3.34 -9.84 -50.39
N SER A 190 -2.82 -8.65 -50.07
CA SER A 190 -3.14 -7.49 -50.92
C SER A 190 -2.00 -6.46 -50.85
N THR A 191 -1.34 -6.29 -52.00
CA THR A 191 -0.45 -5.18 -52.29
C THR A 191 -1.33 -4.13 -52.97
N GLY A 192 -1.47 -2.96 -52.36
CA GLY A 192 -2.22 -1.84 -52.92
C GLY A 192 -1.55 -0.51 -52.57
N LYS A 193 -0.59 -0.10 -53.41
CA LYS A 193 -0.15 1.30 -53.50
C LYS A 193 -1.19 2.07 -54.31
N TYR A 194 -1.75 3.13 -53.75
CA TYR A 194 -2.13 4.33 -54.47
C TYR A 194 -1.92 5.56 -53.57
N THR A 195 -1.17 6.51 -54.11
CA THR A 195 -1.07 7.91 -53.69
C THR A 195 -2.41 8.61 -53.89
N GLU A 196 -2.75 9.59 -53.06
CA GLU A 196 -3.00 11.00 -53.45
C GLU A 196 -3.75 11.75 -52.33
N ALA A 197 -3.32 12.99 -52.11
CA ALA A 197 -3.73 13.86 -51.03
C ALA A 197 -5.18 14.32 -51.19
N ALA A 198 -6.01 14.04 -50.18
CA ALA A 198 -7.25 14.75 -49.95
C ALA A 198 -7.17 15.41 -48.58
N SER A 199 -6.87 16.71 -48.63
CA SER A 199 -7.08 17.66 -47.54
C SER A 199 -8.56 17.64 -47.15
N MET A 200 -8.88 16.94 -46.07
CA MET A 200 -10.18 17.03 -45.41
C MET A 200 -10.01 17.91 -44.19
N ASN A 201 -10.72 19.04 -44.20
CA ASN A 201 -10.98 19.86 -43.04
C ASN A 201 -11.61 18.98 -41.96
N HIS A 202 -10.81 18.54 -41.00
CA HIS A 202 -11.33 18.08 -39.73
C HIS A 202 -11.90 19.29 -39.01
N ASP A 203 -13.24 19.34 -38.95
CA ASP A 203 -13.95 20.06 -37.90
C ASP A 203 -13.23 19.76 -36.58
N ILE A 204 -12.67 20.81 -35.98
CA ILE A 204 -12.11 20.77 -34.63
C ILE A 204 -13.31 20.56 -33.71
N GLN A 205 -13.71 19.29 -33.54
CA GLN A 205 -14.50 18.92 -32.39
C GLN A 205 -13.65 19.31 -31.16
N PRO A 206 -14.21 20.05 -30.20
CA PRO A 206 -13.50 20.34 -28.97
C PRO A 206 -13.10 18.98 -28.39
N ALA A 207 -11.79 18.79 -28.17
CA ALA A 207 -11.28 17.59 -27.53
C ALA A 207 -12.07 17.42 -26.24
N THR A 208 -13.04 16.50 -26.24
CA THR A 208 -13.62 16.01 -25.01
C THR A 208 -12.43 15.38 -24.31
N ASN A 209 -11.97 15.99 -23.21
CA ASN A 209 -10.87 15.53 -22.37
C ASN A 209 -11.24 14.19 -21.72
N ASN A 210 -11.48 13.18 -22.54
CA ASN A 210 -11.67 11.82 -22.13
C ASN A 210 -10.25 11.35 -21.82
N MET A 211 -9.88 11.41 -20.54
CA MET A 211 -8.63 10.82 -20.08
C MET A 211 -8.70 9.33 -20.39
N ASP A 212 -7.89 8.88 -21.34
CA ASP A 212 -7.76 7.48 -21.70
C ASP A 212 -7.01 6.77 -20.58
N TRP A 213 -7.76 6.27 -19.60
CA TRP A 213 -7.23 5.46 -18.51
C TRP A 213 -6.96 4.03 -18.97
N SER A 214 -5.77 3.50 -18.68
CA SER A 214 -5.41 2.10 -18.91
C SER A 214 -5.01 1.41 -17.60
N ILE A 215 -5.35 0.13 -17.47
CA ILE A 215 -4.94 -0.72 -16.35
C ILE A 215 -3.87 -1.71 -16.82
N GLU A 216 -2.76 -1.77 -16.08
CA GLU A 216 -1.58 -2.58 -16.39
C GLU A 216 -1.24 -3.48 -15.19
N PHE A 217 -1.11 -4.78 -15.42
CA PHE A 217 -0.86 -5.77 -14.35
C PHE A 217 0.59 -6.24 -14.29
N HIS A 218 1.33 -5.99 -15.36
CA HIS A 218 2.57 -6.68 -15.67
C HIS A 218 3.64 -5.71 -16.16
N ARG A 219 3.41 -4.41 -16.05
CA ARG A 219 4.36 -3.39 -16.49
C ARG A 219 4.71 -2.49 -15.33
N VAL A 220 5.92 -1.95 -15.40
CA VAL A 220 6.28 -0.79 -14.59
C VAL A 220 5.49 0.41 -15.11
N PRO A 221 5.25 1.45 -14.28
CA PRO A 221 4.57 2.63 -14.75
C PRO A 221 5.26 3.26 -15.97
N ALA A 222 4.50 3.67 -16.98
CA ALA A 222 4.99 4.44 -18.12
C ALA A 222 5.58 5.80 -17.68
N THR A 223 5.12 6.33 -16.54
CA THR A 223 5.68 7.54 -15.92
C THR A 223 6.96 7.30 -15.13
N ALA A 224 7.49 6.06 -15.11
CA ALA A 224 8.70 5.77 -14.36
C ALA A 224 9.91 6.55 -14.86
N PRO A 225 10.61 7.31 -13.98
CA PRO A 225 11.77 8.09 -14.38
C PRO A 225 12.93 7.20 -14.86
N VAL A 226 13.00 5.97 -14.34
CA VAL A 226 13.95 4.93 -14.76
C VAL A 226 13.25 3.58 -14.68
N SER A 227 13.70 2.62 -15.48
CA SER A 227 13.33 1.22 -15.32
C SER A 227 14.57 0.38 -15.49
N SER A 228 15.21 0.02 -14.37
CA SER A 228 16.36 -0.88 -14.34
C SER A 228 16.01 -2.10 -13.52
N GLY A 229 16.44 -3.29 -13.93
CA GLY A 229 16.21 -4.47 -13.11
C GLY A 229 16.25 -5.81 -13.81
N ARG A 230 15.31 -6.66 -13.37
CA ARG A 230 15.37 -8.13 -13.41
C ARG A 230 16.40 -8.70 -12.43
N TRP A 231 16.54 -8.06 -11.27
CA TRP A 231 17.39 -8.57 -10.21
C TRP A 231 16.67 -9.66 -9.42
N LEU A 232 17.44 -10.67 -9.03
CA LEU A 232 17.05 -11.63 -8.02
C LEU A 232 17.10 -10.95 -6.64
N LEU A 233 16.36 -11.50 -5.68
CA LEU A 233 16.36 -10.96 -4.31
C LEU A 233 17.77 -10.95 -3.72
N ASP A 234 18.56 -12.01 -3.93
CA ASP A 234 19.95 -12.12 -3.45
C ASP A 234 20.83 -10.93 -3.90
N HIS A 235 20.66 -10.45 -5.13
CA HIS A 235 21.39 -9.27 -5.61
C HIS A 235 20.96 -8.01 -4.85
N LEU A 236 19.67 -7.85 -4.60
CA LEU A 236 19.17 -6.71 -3.83
C LEU A 236 19.66 -6.75 -2.37
N VAL A 237 19.79 -7.94 -1.78
CA VAL A 237 20.36 -8.11 -0.44
C VAL A 237 21.78 -7.57 -0.38
N GLU A 238 22.62 -7.94 -1.36
CA GLU A 238 24.00 -7.46 -1.44
C GLU A 238 24.07 -5.95 -1.68
N PHE A 239 23.27 -5.43 -2.63
CA PHE A 239 23.34 -4.01 -3.02
C PHE A 239 22.76 -3.07 -1.97
N LEU A 240 21.64 -3.44 -1.35
CA LEU A 240 20.93 -2.59 -0.40
C LEU A 240 21.31 -2.89 1.06
N GLY A 241 22.08 -3.95 1.32
CA GLY A 241 22.44 -4.37 2.67
C GLY A 241 21.22 -4.75 3.51
N LEU A 242 20.26 -5.47 2.92
CA LEU A 242 19.01 -5.85 3.60
C LEU A 242 19.29 -6.85 4.73
N ASP A 243 18.67 -6.63 5.89
CA ASP A 243 18.73 -7.58 6.99
C ASP A 243 17.80 -8.79 6.79
N GLU A 244 18.01 -9.83 7.59
CA GLU A 244 17.28 -11.10 7.49
C GLU A 244 15.77 -10.95 7.73
N ASP A 245 15.37 -10.01 8.58
CA ASP A 245 13.96 -9.72 8.87
C ASP A 245 13.27 -9.06 7.68
N THR A 246 13.96 -8.14 7.00
CA THR A 246 13.52 -7.49 5.77
C THR A 246 13.39 -8.50 4.63
N ILE A 247 14.42 -9.35 4.44
CA ILE A 247 14.42 -10.43 3.44
C ILE A 247 13.21 -11.34 3.65
N SER A 248 13.04 -11.84 4.87
CA SER A 248 11.91 -12.69 5.25
C SER A 248 10.57 -12.00 5.01
N SER A 249 10.49 -10.68 5.20
CA SER A 249 9.28 -9.90 4.95
C SER A 249 8.98 -9.75 3.46
N ILE A 250 9.99 -9.55 2.62
CA ILE A 250 9.87 -9.48 1.17
C ILE A 250 9.46 -10.84 0.59
N GLU A 251 10.07 -11.94 1.03
CA GLU A 251 9.72 -13.30 0.59
C GLU A 251 8.28 -13.66 0.96
N ARG A 252 7.85 -13.28 2.17
CA ARG A 252 6.46 -13.50 2.63
C ARG A 252 5.43 -12.85 1.73
N LEU A 253 5.76 -11.81 0.95
CA LEU A 253 4.84 -11.21 -0.02
C LEU A 253 4.31 -12.22 -1.04
N GLU A 254 5.08 -13.27 -1.36
CA GLU A 254 4.62 -14.37 -2.22
C GLU A 254 3.52 -15.20 -1.59
N ALA A 255 3.68 -15.45 -0.29
CA ALA A 255 2.82 -16.33 0.48
C ALA A 255 1.54 -15.62 0.92
N LEU A 256 1.49 -14.29 0.86
CA LEU A 256 0.28 -13.53 1.17
C LEU A 256 -0.86 -13.95 0.24
N ARG A 257 -1.89 -14.55 0.85
CA ARG A 257 -3.16 -14.88 0.24
C ARG A 257 -4.21 -13.90 0.76
N GLY A 258 -5.10 -13.48 -0.13
CA GLY A 258 -6.23 -12.64 0.21
C GLY A 258 -6.17 -11.24 -0.39
N PRO A 259 -7.19 -10.42 -0.09
CA PRO A 259 -7.38 -9.11 -0.71
C PRO A 259 -6.44 -8.03 -0.15
N GLY A 260 -5.94 -7.18 -1.05
CA GLY A 260 -5.09 -6.04 -0.74
C GLY A 260 -3.66 -6.12 -1.30
N MET A 261 -2.97 -4.99 -1.16
CA MET A 261 -1.62 -4.79 -1.72
C MET A 261 -0.59 -5.68 -1.05
N ARG A 262 0.27 -6.29 -1.86
CA ARG A 262 1.43 -7.05 -1.42
C ARG A 262 2.65 -6.16 -1.45
N LEU A 263 2.89 -5.49 -0.34
CA LEU A 263 3.98 -4.55 -0.22
C LEU A 263 4.70 -4.65 1.12
N HIS A 264 5.96 -4.26 1.11
CA HIS A 264 6.80 -4.13 2.28
C HIS A 264 7.59 -2.82 2.18
N VAL A 265 7.67 -2.12 3.30
CA VAL A 265 8.40 -0.87 3.45
C VAL A 265 9.55 -1.13 4.42
N GLU A 266 10.76 -0.82 3.97
CA GLU A 266 11.96 -0.78 4.81
C GLU A 266 12.62 0.58 4.63
N LEU A 267 12.77 1.35 5.72
CA LEU A 267 13.23 2.74 5.68
C LEU A 267 12.45 3.60 4.66
N ASN A 268 13.13 4.05 3.61
CA ASN A 268 12.61 4.82 2.48
C ASN A 268 12.47 3.98 1.20
N ILE A 269 12.52 2.66 1.29
CA ILE A 269 12.39 1.73 0.16
C ILE A 269 11.04 1.02 0.26
N LEU A 270 10.33 0.94 -0.87
CA LEU A 270 9.06 0.27 -1.02
C LEU A 270 9.22 -0.90 -1.99
N PHE A 271 9.01 -2.11 -1.51
CA PHE A 271 8.94 -3.33 -2.31
C PHE A 271 7.48 -3.67 -2.59
N ILE A 272 7.11 -3.80 -3.86
CA ILE A 272 5.75 -4.13 -4.30
C ILE A 272 5.81 -5.42 -5.11
N ARG A 273 5.02 -6.42 -4.76
CA ARG A 273 4.92 -7.67 -5.52
C ARG A 273 3.65 -7.71 -6.35
N ASP A 274 3.81 -7.93 -7.65
CA ASP A 274 2.74 -7.88 -8.64
C ASP A 274 1.94 -6.59 -8.47
N PRO A 275 2.42 -5.43 -8.93
CA PRO A 275 1.62 -4.21 -8.85
C PRO A 275 0.41 -4.27 -9.80
N ILE A 276 -0.70 -3.59 -9.47
CA ILE A 276 -1.71 -3.18 -10.46
C ILE A 276 -1.55 -1.68 -10.63
N ILE A 277 -1.19 -1.26 -11.83
CA ILE A 277 -0.98 0.13 -12.16
C ILE A 277 -2.17 0.63 -12.97
N LEU A 278 -2.71 1.78 -12.58
CA LEU A 278 -3.66 2.55 -13.35
C LEU A 278 -2.96 3.79 -13.89
N GLU A 279 -2.99 3.99 -15.21
CA GLU A 279 -2.24 5.06 -15.87
C GLU A 279 -3.12 5.93 -16.75
N SER A 280 -2.77 7.21 -16.80
CA SER A 280 -3.11 8.16 -17.85
C SER A 280 -1.83 8.52 -18.63
N SER A 281 -1.92 9.49 -19.54
CA SER A 281 -0.74 10.01 -20.27
C SER A 281 0.34 10.63 -19.39
N ASP A 282 -0.01 11.07 -18.19
CA ASP A 282 0.79 11.94 -17.33
C ASP A 282 0.78 11.53 -15.86
N MET A 283 -0.02 10.52 -15.48
CA MET A 283 -0.15 10.08 -14.09
C MET A 283 -0.15 8.57 -14.02
N ALA A 284 0.43 8.05 -12.94
CA ALA A 284 0.35 6.64 -12.60
C ALA A 284 -0.13 6.48 -11.16
N TYR A 285 -0.94 5.46 -10.94
CA TYR A 285 -1.49 5.12 -9.65
C TYR A 285 -1.22 3.65 -9.36
N LEU A 286 -0.72 3.37 -8.18
CA LEU A 286 -0.75 2.03 -7.60
C LEU A 286 -2.16 1.80 -7.05
N ILE A 287 -2.86 0.80 -7.57
CA ILE A 287 -4.23 0.50 -7.18
C ILE A 287 -4.39 -0.93 -6.68
N ASP A 288 -5.35 -1.15 -5.79
CA ASP A 288 -5.77 -2.48 -5.36
C ASP A 288 -7.19 -2.45 -4.79
N TRP A 289 -7.72 -3.62 -4.46
CA TRP A 289 -9.03 -3.80 -3.86
C TRP A 289 -8.92 -4.64 -2.60
N ALA A 290 -9.36 -4.07 -1.49
CA ALA A 290 -9.46 -4.79 -0.24
C ALA A 290 -10.71 -4.38 0.54
N PRO A 291 -11.11 -5.15 1.56
CA PRO A 291 -12.07 -4.67 2.54
C PRO A 291 -11.59 -3.34 3.12
N LYS A 292 -12.51 -2.45 3.47
CA LYS A 292 -12.21 -1.12 4.01
C LYS A 292 -11.13 -1.12 5.12
N ARG A 293 -11.18 -2.11 6.03
CA ARG A 293 -10.17 -2.29 7.09
C ARG A 293 -8.77 -2.56 6.52
N GLY A 294 -8.66 -3.35 5.46
CA GLY A 294 -7.41 -3.61 4.76
C GLY A 294 -6.85 -2.36 4.09
N ASN A 295 -7.70 -1.58 3.41
CA ASN A 295 -7.29 -0.32 2.78
C ASN A 295 -6.76 0.69 3.81
N VAL A 296 -7.44 0.86 4.95
CA VAL A 296 -6.97 1.73 6.03
C VAL A 296 -5.58 1.31 6.52
N LYS A 297 -5.36 0.00 6.72
CA LYS A 297 -4.04 -0.53 7.11
C LYS A 297 -2.98 -0.27 6.05
N ALA A 298 -3.29 -0.45 4.77
CA ALA A 298 -2.36 -0.18 3.67
C ALA A 298 -1.96 1.31 3.62
N ILE A 299 -2.93 2.22 3.76
CA ILE A 299 -2.68 3.66 3.80
C ILE A 299 -1.80 4.03 5.00
N GLN A 300 -2.13 3.52 6.19
CA GLN A 300 -1.32 3.76 7.38
C GLN A 300 0.11 3.22 7.21
N TYR A 301 0.26 2.02 6.67
CA TYR A 301 1.56 1.41 6.46
C TYR A 301 2.43 2.20 5.47
N LEU A 302 1.86 2.62 4.34
CA LEU A 302 2.61 3.38 3.32
C LEU A 302 2.97 4.81 3.75
N THR A 303 2.09 5.45 4.53
CA THR A 303 2.25 6.85 4.98
C THR A 303 2.84 6.99 6.38
N ASN A 304 3.35 5.91 6.97
CA ASN A 304 3.80 5.86 8.37
C ASN A 304 2.75 6.41 9.36
N GLY A 305 1.46 6.17 9.07
CA GLY A 305 0.32 6.61 9.87
C GLY A 305 -0.04 8.09 9.73
N THR A 306 0.74 8.90 9.00
CA THR A 306 0.55 10.35 8.91
C THR A 306 -0.45 10.79 7.85
N PHE A 307 -0.85 9.90 6.93
CA PHE A 307 -1.62 10.21 5.71
C PHE A 307 -0.97 11.28 4.81
N GLN A 308 0.26 11.70 5.11
CA GLN A 308 1.00 12.67 4.31
C GLN A 308 1.72 11.97 3.16
N PRO A 309 2.00 12.68 2.05
CA PRO A 309 2.83 12.15 0.99
C PRO A 309 4.23 11.80 1.50
N VAL A 310 4.73 10.61 1.15
CA VAL A 310 6.07 10.14 1.56
C VAL A 310 6.88 9.78 0.32
N ALA A 311 8.11 10.28 0.25
CA ALA A 311 9.04 9.92 -0.82
C ALA A 311 9.67 8.53 -0.56
N ARG A 312 9.58 7.60 -1.51
CA ARG A 312 10.14 6.25 -1.41
C ARG A 312 10.79 5.79 -2.71
N HIS A 313 11.90 5.08 -2.60
CA HIS A 313 12.52 4.33 -3.69
C HIS A 313 11.68 3.07 -3.93
N VAL A 314 11.20 2.86 -5.15
CA VAL A 314 10.22 1.81 -5.42
C VAL A 314 10.85 0.68 -6.22
N PHE A 315 10.71 -0.54 -5.70
CA PHE A 315 11.04 -1.79 -6.36
C PHE A 315 9.75 -2.57 -6.64
N MET A 316 9.57 -3.02 -7.88
CA MET A 316 8.41 -3.79 -8.31
C MET A 316 8.84 -5.17 -8.78
N PHE A 317 8.33 -6.21 -8.13
CA PHE A 317 8.48 -7.59 -8.58
C PHE A 317 7.40 -7.93 -9.62
N ARG A 318 7.83 -8.50 -10.73
CA ARG A 318 6.96 -8.89 -11.84
C ARG A 318 7.00 -10.40 -12.01
N SER A 319 5.97 -11.12 -11.54
CA SER A 319 5.99 -12.59 -11.54
C SER A 319 6.16 -13.25 -12.92
N HIS A 320 5.77 -12.58 -14.01
CA HIS A 320 5.98 -13.11 -15.37
C HIS A 320 7.41 -12.91 -15.90
N MET A 321 8.20 -12.01 -15.30
CA MET A 321 9.62 -11.79 -15.62
C MET A 321 10.56 -12.41 -14.58
N ASP A 322 10.01 -12.83 -13.44
CA ASP A 322 10.71 -13.43 -12.31
C ASP A 322 11.88 -12.58 -11.81
N GLY A 323 11.59 -11.32 -11.47
CA GLY A 323 12.61 -10.40 -11.00
C GLY A 323 12.08 -9.06 -10.50
N TRP A 324 12.92 -8.39 -9.72
CA TRP A 324 12.69 -7.05 -9.20
C TRP A 324 13.19 -5.99 -10.16
N TYR A 325 12.41 -4.92 -10.28
CA TYR A 325 12.73 -3.73 -11.06
C TYR A 325 12.71 -2.50 -10.18
N TYR A 326 13.78 -1.72 -10.20
CA TYR A 326 13.82 -0.39 -9.61
C TYR A 326 13.20 0.58 -10.61
N VAL A 327 12.14 1.25 -10.16
CA VAL A 327 11.36 2.17 -11.00
C VAL A 327 11.55 3.64 -10.62
N GLY A 328 12.36 3.91 -9.61
CA GLY A 328 12.74 5.28 -9.22
C GLY A 328 12.25 5.72 -7.84
N LEU A 329 12.50 6.99 -7.53
CA LEU A 329 11.99 7.67 -6.34
C LEU A 329 10.64 8.32 -6.66
N TYR A 330 9.63 8.02 -5.85
CA TYR A 330 8.27 8.56 -5.97
C TYR A 330 7.81 9.20 -4.68
N ILE A 331 7.07 10.32 -4.78
CA ILE A 331 6.18 10.78 -3.73
C ILE A 331 4.89 9.97 -3.84
N ILE A 332 4.57 9.25 -2.75
CA ILE A 332 3.40 8.37 -2.68
C ILE A 332 2.34 9.05 -1.82
N SER A 333 1.20 9.37 -2.43
CA SER A 333 0.06 10.02 -1.77
C SER A 333 -1.19 9.14 -1.87
N PRO A 334 -1.90 8.87 -0.76
CA PRO A 334 -3.22 8.24 -0.85
C PRO A 334 -4.17 9.20 -1.54
N VAL A 335 -4.89 8.71 -2.54
CA VAL A 335 -5.81 9.51 -3.34
C VAL A 335 -7.15 8.80 -3.46
N ASN A 336 -8.22 9.57 -3.38
CA ASN A 336 -9.53 9.07 -3.75
C ASN A 336 -9.77 9.47 -5.21
N VAL A 337 -9.69 8.50 -6.11
CA VAL A 337 -9.94 8.75 -7.53
C VAL A 337 -11.44 8.59 -7.76
N ASP A 338 -12.25 9.53 -7.27
CA ASP A 338 -13.72 9.49 -7.38
C ASP A 338 -14.18 9.33 -8.84
N ASP A 339 -13.41 9.90 -9.77
CA ASP A 339 -13.64 9.84 -11.20
C ASP A 339 -13.20 8.52 -11.84
N TRP A 340 -12.52 7.62 -11.15
CA TRP A 340 -12.22 6.30 -11.67
C TRP A 340 -12.84 5.23 -10.79
N ASN A 341 -13.62 4.34 -11.41
CA ASN A 341 -14.03 3.12 -10.74
C ASN A 341 -13.88 1.97 -11.72
N TRP A 342 -13.79 0.76 -11.18
CA TRP A 342 -13.66 -0.46 -11.98
C TRP A 342 -14.83 -0.66 -12.96
N ARG A 343 -16.00 -0.02 -12.73
CA ARG A 343 -17.16 -0.07 -13.65
C ARG A 343 -16.94 0.73 -14.94
N LYS A 344 -15.95 1.64 -14.97
CA LYS A 344 -15.53 2.34 -16.19
C LYS A 344 -14.64 1.48 -17.08
N LEU A 345 -14.12 0.35 -16.57
CA LEU A 345 -13.36 -0.59 -17.38
C LEU A 345 -14.27 -1.25 -18.42
N GLY A 346 -13.75 -1.43 -19.63
CA GLY A 346 -14.42 -2.24 -20.63
C GLY A 346 -14.58 -3.68 -20.14
N GLY A 347 -15.58 -4.41 -20.66
CA GLY A 347 -15.87 -5.77 -20.19
C GLY A 347 -14.67 -6.72 -20.22
N LYS A 348 -13.78 -6.56 -21.21
CA LYS A 348 -12.53 -7.34 -21.31
C LYS A 348 -11.57 -7.05 -20.15
N ASP A 349 -11.33 -5.78 -19.84
CA ASP A 349 -10.37 -5.36 -18.81
C ASP A 349 -10.92 -5.65 -17.41
N MET A 350 -12.23 -5.56 -17.24
CA MET A 350 -12.93 -6.00 -16.05
C MET A 350 -12.74 -7.50 -15.78
N PHE A 351 -12.83 -8.36 -16.81
CA PHE A 351 -12.53 -9.78 -16.67
C PHE A 351 -11.04 -10.04 -16.37
N ALA A 352 -10.14 -9.28 -17.00
CA ALA A 352 -8.70 -9.37 -16.73
C ALA A 352 -8.38 -8.99 -15.28
N LEU A 353 -9.00 -7.91 -14.77
CA LEU A 353 -8.89 -7.49 -13.38
C LEU A 353 -9.37 -8.60 -12.43
N ALA A 354 -10.55 -9.17 -12.67
CA ALA A 354 -11.08 -10.24 -11.83
C ALA A 354 -10.19 -11.50 -11.86
N ASP A 355 -9.57 -11.83 -13.00
CA ASP A 355 -8.59 -12.91 -13.09
C ASP A 355 -7.30 -12.60 -12.32
N GLU A 356 -6.84 -11.35 -12.36
CA GLU A 356 -5.64 -10.96 -11.63
C GLU A 356 -5.86 -10.97 -10.12
N LEU A 357 -6.99 -10.42 -9.64
CA LEU A 357 -7.41 -10.53 -8.25
C LEU A 357 -7.54 -11.99 -7.81
N ARG A 358 -8.11 -12.86 -8.67
CA ARG A 358 -8.22 -14.29 -8.38
C ARG A 358 -6.87 -14.95 -8.14
N LYS A 359 -5.88 -14.67 -8.99
CA LYS A 359 -4.52 -15.21 -8.82
C LYS A 359 -3.92 -14.74 -7.50
N ARG A 360 -4.10 -13.47 -7.15
CA ARG A 360 -3.60 -12.90 -5.89
C ARG A 360 -4.26 -13.52 -4.66
N TRP A 361 -5.55 -13.78 -4.75
CA TRP A 361 -6.33 -14.30 -3.62
C TRP A 361 -6.23 -15.83 -3.51
N GLY A 362 -5.24 -16.46 -4.16
CA GLY A 362 -4.92 -17.88 -4.00
C GLY A 362 -5.65 -18.82 -4.97
N ASN A 363 -6.34 -18.31 -5.98
CA ASN A 363 -7.17 -19.07 -6.92
C ASN A 363 -8.38 -19.82 -6.33
N ASP A 364 -8.62 -19.71 -5.02
CA ASP A 364 -9.72 -20.40 -4.34
C ASP A 364 -11.10 -19.79 -4.65
N MET A 365 -11.15 -18.49 -4.91
CA MET A 365 -12.38 -17.78 -5.27
C MET A 365 -12.69 -17.88 -6.77
N ARG A 366 -13.97 -18.07 -7.12
CA ARG A 366 -14.38 -18.02 -8.53
C ARG A 366 -14.43 -16.57 -8.99
N ARG A 367 -14.16 -16.34 -10.27
CA ARG A 367 -14.23 -15.01 -10.90
C ARG A 367 -15.58 -14.31 -10.64
N ALA A 368 -16.69 -15.06 -10.70
CA ALA A 368 -18.02 -14.53 -10.46
C ALA A 368 -18.22 -14.02 -9.02
N ASP A 369 -17.58 -14.68 -8.04
CA ASP A 369 -17.67 -14.27 -6.64
C ASP A 369 -16.90 -12.95 -6.44
N ILE A 370 -15.68 -12.84 -6.99
CA ILE A 370 -14.87 -11.59 -6.98
C ILE A 370 -15.62 -10.43 -7.63
N MET A 371 -16.21 -10.66 -8.80
CA MET A 371 -17.05 -9.68 -9.49
C MET A 371 -18.23 -9.23 -8.61
N SER A 372 -18.89 -10.18 -7.94
CA SER A 372 -19.99 -9.86 -7.02
C SER A 372 -19.52 -9.00 -5.84
N MET A 373 -18.34 -9.27 -5.27
CA MET A 373 -17.75 -8.46 -4.19
C MET A 373 -17.48 -7.02 -4.65
N LEU A 374 -16.93 -6.85 -5.85
CA LEU A 374 -16.69 -5.54 -6.47
C LEU A 374 -18.00 -4.78 -6.73
N GLU A 375 -19.05 -5.47 -7.19
CA GLU A 375 -20.38 -4.91 -7.44
C GLU A 375 -21.08 -4.42 -6.18
N LYS A 376 -21.01 -5.22 -5.12
CA LYS A 376 -21.61 -4.93 -3.82
C LYS A 376 -20.80 -3.96 -2.96
N GLY A 377 -19.56 -3.68 -3.33
CA GLY A 377 -18.65 -2.85 -2.53
C GLY A 377 -18.15 -3.55 -1.27
N GLU A 378 -18.11 -4.89 -1.26
CA GLU A 378 -17.51 -5.66 -0.16
C GLU A 378 -15.97 -5.48 -0.13
N VAL A 379 -15.39 -5.21 -1.29
CA VAL A 379 -14.03 -4.69 -1.44
C VAL A 379 -14.10 -3.30 -2.06
N GLU A 380 -13.35 -2.37 -1.49
CA GLU A 380 -13.23 -0.99 -1.94
C GLU A 380 -11.88 -0.82 -2.62
N GLN A 381 -11.84 0.09 -3.59
CA GLN A 381 -10.58 0.46 -4.23
C GLN A 381 -9.71 1.26 -3.26
N CYS A 382 -8.41 0.97 -3.25
CA CYS A 382 -7.38 1.79 -2.63
C CYS A 382 -6.43 2.29 -3.73
N CYS A 383 -6.14 3.59 -3.76
CA CYS A 383 -5.25 4.20 -4.73
C CYS A 383 -4.15 4.99 -4.05
N PHE A 384 -2.94 4.88 -4.60
CA PHE A 384 -1.84 5.77 -4.30
C PHE A 384 -1.32 6.38 -5.60
N GLU A 385 -1.27 7.70 -5.67
CA GLU A 385 -0.61 8.40 -6.77
C GLU A 385 0.91 8.18 -6.66
N LEU A 386 1.53 7.91 -7.79
CA LEU A 386 2.98 7.76 -7.94
C LEU A 386 3.52 8.97 -8.68
N ASN A 387 3.94 10.00 -7.94
CA ASN A 387 4.49 11.23 -8.52
C ASN A 387 6.02 11.24 -8.47
N SER A 388 6.67 11.30 -9.64
CA SER A 388 8.14 11.34 -9.78
C SER A 388 8.69 12.72 -10.17
N ASP A 389 7.84 13.75 -10.28
CA ASP A 389 8.21 15.05 -10.82
C ASP A 389 9.34 15.70 -10.00
N GLY A 390 10.45 16.02 -10.66
CA GLY A 390 11.60 16.68 -10.04
C GLY A 390 12.43 15.77 -9.13
N LEU A 391 12.21 14.45 -9.18
CA LEU A 391 12.93 13.44 -8.39
C LEU A 391 13.98 12.67 -9.21
N GLU A 392 14.19 13.03 -10.46
CA GLU A 392 15.07 12.31 -11.40
C GLU A 392 16.53 12.32 -10.94
N ALA A 393 17.02 13.48 -10.46
CA ALA A 393 18.39 13.61 -9.97
C ALA A 393 18.65 12.71 -8.74
N LYS A 394 17.69 12.63 -7.82
CA LYS A 394 17.78 11.76 -6.63
C LYS A 394 17.67 10.29 -7.01
N THR A 395 16.79 9.97 -7.96
CA THR A 395 16.65 8.63 -8.52
C THR A 395 17.97 8.13 -9.11
N ARG A 396 18.63 8.97 -9.92
CA ARG A 396 19.93 8.66 -10.54
C ARG A 396 21.04 8.53 -9.51
N ALA A 397 21.10 9.44 -8.52
CA ALA A 397 22.08 9.34 -7.44
C ALA A 397 21.97 8.01 -6.70
N PHE A 398 20.76 7.58 -6.35
CA PHE A 398 20.52 6.29 -5.70
C PHE A 398 21.00 5.10 -6.57
N MET A 399 20.81 5.15 -7.89
CA MET A 399 21.31 4.10 -8.78
C MET A 399 22.84 4.01 -8.78
N ILE A 400 23.51 5.16 -8.83
CA ILE A 400 24.97 5.24 -8.83
C ILE A 400 25.53 4.75 -7.49
N ASP A 401 24.96 5.22 -6.38
CA ASP A 401 25.42 4.91 -5.03
C ASP A 401 25.30 3.40 -4.70
N ASN A 402 24.32 2.72 -5.29
CA ASN A 402 24.08 1.28 -5.11
C ASN A 402 24.59 0.42 -6.28
N ASN A 403 25.33 1.01 -7.22
CA ASN A 403 25.93 0.31 -8.36
C ASN A 403 24.91 -0.48 -9.22
N PHE A 404 23.69 0.05 -9.42
CA PHE A 404 22.64 -0.56 -10.24
C PHE A 404 22.85 -0.41 -11.77
N GLY A 405 24.04 0.04 -12.17
CA GLY A 405 24.36 0.42 -13.55
C GLY A 405 24.02 1.88 -13.85
N ASP A 406 24.62 2.41 -14.92
CA ASP A 406 24.27 3.73 -15.43
C ASP A 406 22.93 3.62 -16.18
N PRO A 407 21.88 4.39 -15.80
CA PRO A 407 20.62 4.37 -16.56
C PRO A 407 20.79 4.77 -18.03
N ASP A 408 21.87 5.47 -18.40
CA ASP A 408 22.12 5.89 -19.77
C ASP A 408 22.82 4.81 -20.62
N THR A 409 23.30 3.71 -20.01
CA THR A 409 23.70 2.51 -20.77
C THR A 409 22.45 1.74 -21.18
N VAL A 410 21.79 2.23 -22.23
CA VAL A 410 20.72 1.48 -22.90
C VAL A 410 21.36 0.23 -23.49
N ASP A 411 21.18 -0.91 -22.84
CA ASP A 411 21.31 -2.19 -23.52
C ASP A 411 20.20 -2.22 -24.58
N ASP A 412 20.58 -2.13 -25.86
CA ASP A 412 19.69 -2.23 -27.04
C ASP A 412 19.04 -3.64 -27.18
N ALA A 413 18.78 -4.33 -26.07
CA ALA A 413 18.24 -5.67 -26.01
C ALA A 413 16.77 -5.65 -25.58
N ASP A 414 15.89 -5.26 -26.51
CA ASP A 414 14.68 -6.01 -26.91
C ASP A 414 13.80 -5.23 -27.93
#